data_AF-A0A3B8V5Q6-F1
#
_entry.id   AF-A0A3B8V5Q6-F1
#
_cell.length_a   1.000
_cell.length_b   1.000
_cell.length_c   1.000
_cell.angle_alpha   90.00
_cell.angle_beta   90.00
_cell.angle_gamma   90.00
#
_symmetry.space_group_name_H-M   'P 1'
#
loop_
_entity.id
_entity.type
_entity.pdbx_description
1 polymer ?
#
loop_
_entity_poly.entity_id
_entity_poly.type
_entity_poly.pdbx_seq_one_letter_code
_entity_poly.pdbx_strand_id
1 'polypeptide(L)'
;MTRTSTIPPASIPDAPDASAALLAAWPRDRPLAMLASHGESPFARFSFAATPVSERQLRGPESIDALRRELAGPASGPDPAAERLPTGRGHFVMLGYDLFRHLEPTAVAPTPPLDDRRWPDAILLRCEGGLLHHAGSTEVRGDPTLVPDLVPRTLPDPIVDGLRPDPTDVDYRRDVARVIEHVHAGDCFQANLAQRFGSRV
;
A
#
# COMPACT_ATOMS: atom_id res chain seq x y z
N MET A 1 27.81 -21.97 13.67
CA MET A 1 28.93 -21.06 13.30
C MET A 1 28.43 -20.12 12.22
N THR A 2 27.91 -18.98 12.62
CA THR A 2 27.33 -17.95 11.74
C THR A 2 28.46 -17.00 11.34
N ARG A 3 28.79 -16.90 10.05
CA ARG A 3 29.72 -15.90 9.54
C ARG A 3 29.01 -14.54 9.54
N THR A 4 29.42 -13.65 10.43
CA THR A 4 29.09 -12.23 10.37
C THR A 4 29.70 -11.67 9.09
N SER A 5 28.86 -11.14 8.19
CA SER A 5 29.34 -10.40 7.02
C SER A 5 30.06 -9.15 7.51
N THR A 6 31.32 -8.97 7.12
CA THR A 6 32.20 -7.84 7.47
C THR A 6 32.10 -6.69 6.46
N ILE A 7 31.13 -6.72 5.55
CA ILE A 7 30.88 -5.60 4.64
C ILE A 7 30.03 -4.58 5.39
N PRO A 8 30.55 -3.39 5.71
CA PRO A 8 29.74 -2.34 6.32
C PRO A 8 28.58 -1.99 5.34
N PRO A 9 27.35 -1.78 5.84
CA PRO A 9 26.26 -1.31 4.99
C PRO A 9 26.71 0.00 4.34
N ALA A 10 26.67 0.05 3.00
CA ALA A 10 27.03 1.25 2.27
C ALA A 10 26.05 2.36 2.70
N SER A 11 26.55 3.36 3.42
CA SER A 11 25.79 4.56 3.74
C SER A 11 25.56 5.34 2.44
N ILE A 12 24.31 5.36 1.98
CA ILE A 12 23.91 6.26 0.89
C ILE A 12 23.85 7.68 1.48
N PRO A 13 24.53 8.69 0.89
CA PRO A 13 24.56 10.05 1.43
C PRO A 13 23.16 10.66 1.59
N ASP A 14 23.03 11.50 2.62
CA ASP A 14 21.82 12.19 3.11
C ASP A 14 20.84 12.60 2.01
N ALA A 15 19.59 12.15 2.11
CA ALA A 15 18.55 12.40 1.12
C ALA A 15 17.45 13.34 1.67
N PRO A 16 17.32 14.58 1.15
CA PRO A 16 16.08 15.34 1.24
C PRO A 16 14.99 14.57 0.50
N ASP A 17 13.87 14.32 1.20
CA ASP A 17 12.76 13.45 0.80
C ASP A 17 13.20 12.13 0.14
N ALA A 18 13.89 11.30 0.92
CA ALA A 18 14.47 10.02 0.51
C ALA A 18 13.51 9.11 -0.28
N SER A 19 12.20 9.22 -0.04
CA SER A 19 11.17 8.48 -0.77
C SER A 19 11.11 8.82 -2.26
N ALA A 20 11.14 10.11 -2.61
CA ALA A 20 11.08 10.58 -3.99
C ALA A 20 12.37 10.24 -4.75
N ALA A 21 13.53 10.43 -4.11
CA ALA A 21 14.82 10.05 -4.67
C ALA A 21 14.92 8.53 -4.88
N LEU A 22 14.41 7.73 -3.94
CA LEU A 22 14.37 6.27 -4.03
C LEU A 22 13.46 5.80 -5.17
N LEU A 23 12.25 6.36 -5.29
CA LEU A 23 11.33 6.09 -6.40
C LEU A 23 11.99 6.46 -7.74
N ALA A 24 12.62 7.63 -7.80
CA ALA A 24 13.28 8.11 -8.99
C ALA A 24 14.43 7.19 -9.39
N ALA A 25 15.28 6.77 -8.45
CA ALA A 25 16.44 5.92 -8.74
C ALA A 25 16.11 4.45 -9.01
N TRP A 26 14.89 3.99 -8.72
CA TRP A 26 14.50 2.59 -8.89
C TRP A 26 14.54 2.13 -10.36
N PRO A 27 15.11 0.97 -10.73
CA PRO A 27 15.15 0.53 -12.13
C PRO A 27 13.76 0.36 -12.74
N ARG A 28 13.58 0.84 -13.99
CA ARG A 28 12.26 0.84 -14.66
C ARG A 28 11.76 -0.55 -15.03
N ASP A 29 12.67 -1.49 -15.20
CA ASP A 29 12.44 -2.88 -15.57
C ASP A 29 12.22 -3.79 -14.35
N ARG A 30 12.26 -3.23 -13.13
CA ARG A 30 12.06 -3.96 -11.88
C ARG A 30 10.74 -3.54 -11.24
N PRO A 31 9.86 -4.49 -10.86
CA PRO A 31 8.68 -4.15 -10.10
C PRO A 31 9.07 -3.54 -8.75
N LEU A 32 8.29 -2.57 -8.30
CA LEU A 32 8.49 -1.85 -7.04
C LEU A 32 7.28 -2.07 -6.14
N ALA A 33 7.51 -2.58 -4.94
CA ALA A 33 6.60 -2.45 -3.81
C ALA A 33 7.19 -1.43 -2.84
N MET A 34 6.42 -0.40 -2.47
CA MET A 34 6.92 0.68 -1.63
C MET A 34 5.88 1.18 -0.64
N LEU A 35 6.32 1.39 0.59
CA LEU A 35 5.66 2.22 1.59
C LEU A 35 6.52 3.46 1.76
N ALA A 36 5.99 4.61 1.36
CA ALA A 36 6.70 5.88 1.40
C ALA A 36 6.15 6.73 2.54
N SER A 37 6.99 7.05 3.51
CA SER A 37 6.70 8.11 4.47
C SER A 37 7.15 9.46 3.91
N HIS A 38 6.35 10.49 4.15
CA HIS A 38 6.66 11.87 3.83
C HIS A 38 6.15 12.80 4.93
N GLY A 39 6.83 13.93 5.13
CA GLY A 39 6.51 14.92 6.15
C GLY A 39 7.07 14.59 7.54
N GLU A 40 6.76 15.46 8.49
CA GLU A 40 7.36 15.47 9.84
C GLU A 40 6.52 14.73 10.90
N SER A 41 5.51 13.96 10.47
CA SER A 41 4.62 13.25 11.38
C SER A 41 5.39 12.20 12.20
N PRO A 42 5.04 11.99 13.49
CA PRO A 42 5.60 10.89 14.27
C PRO A 42 5.26 9.50 13.69
N PHE A 43 4.33 9.42 12.74
CA PHE A 43 4.00 8.21 12.00
C PHE A 43 4.78 8.07 10.67
N ALA A 44 5.42 9.14 10.19
CA ALA A 44 6.23 9.16 8.97
C ALA A 44 7.69 8.72 9.26
N ARG A 45 7.84 7.58 9.95
CA ARG A 45 9.13 7.16 10.56
C ARG A 45 10.09 6.50 9.60
N PHE A 46 9.56 5.84 8.57
CA PHE A 46 10.37 5.06 7.66
C PHE A 46 9.75 4.96 6.28
N SER A 47 10.59 4.77 5.27
CA SER A 47 10.19 4.34 3.94
C SER A 47 10.83 3.00 3.64
N PHE A 48 10.09 2.09 3.02
CA PHE A 48 10.60 0.76 2.68
C PHE A 48 10.25 0.43 1.23
N ALA A 49 11.26 0.07 0.44
CA ALA A 49 11.12 -0.29 -0.97
C ALA A 49 11.74 -1.66 -1.24
N ALA A 50 11.07 -2.49 -2.03
CA ALA A 50 11.54 -3.82 -2.35
C ALA A 50 11.11 -4.24 -3.76
N THR A 51 11.86 -5.20 -4.34
CA THR A 51 11.40 -5.92 -5.54
C THR A 51 10.60 -7.14 -5.08
N PRO A 52 9.31 -7.28 -5.47
CA PRO A 52 8.57 -8.51 -5.25
C PRO A 52 9.21 -9.70 -5.96
N VAL A 53 9.34 -10.83 -5.26
CA VAL A 53 9.75 -12.13 -5.85
C VAL A 53 8.56 -12.95 -6.32
N SER A 54 7.37 -12.67 -5.78
CA SER A 54 6.12 -13.23 -6.26
C SER A 54 4.95 -12.29 -5.96
N GLU A 55 3.90 -12.43 -6.76
CA GLU A 55 2.61 -11.76 -6.58
C GLU A 55 1.52 -12.82 -6.47
N ARG A 56 0.60 -12.62 -5.53
CA ARG A 56 -0.63 -13.41 -5.41
C ARG A 56 -1.83 -12.48 -5.28
N GLN A 57 -2.81 -12.67 -6.15
CA GLN A 57 -4.10 -12.00 -6.06
C GLN A 57 -5.14 -12.95 -5.45
N LEU A 58 -5.92 -12.44 -4.50
CA LEU A 58 -7.03 -13.16 -3.87
C LEU A 58 -8.36 -12.58 -4.35
N ARG A 59 -9.33 -13.46 -4.60
CA ARG A 59 -10.66 -13.13 -5.09
C ARG A 59 -11.67 -14.12 -4.52
N GLY A 60 -12.85 -13.63 -4.17
CA GLY A 60 -13.96 -14.44 -3.70
C GLY A 60 -13.95 -14.70 -2.19
N PRO A 61 -14.95 -15.45 -1.69
CA PRO A 61 -15.22 -15.59 -0.26
C PRO A 61 -14.05 -16.17 0.54
N GLU A 62 -13.21 -16.96 -0.11
CA GLU A 62 -12.10 -17.66 0.55
C GLU A 62 -10.88 -16.76 0.78
N SER A 63 -10.96 -15.50 0.34
CA SER A 63 -9.87 -14.52 0.42
C SER A 63 -9.43 -14.27 1.86
N ILE A 64 -10.36 -14.19 2.81
CA ILE A 64 -10.03 -13.94 4.23
C ILE A 64 -9.23 -15.10 4.82
N ASP A 65 -9.66 -16.34 4.59
CA ASP A 65 -8.96 -17.52 5.10
C ASP A 65 -7.63 -17.76 4.38
N ALA A 66 -7.55 -17.45 3.09
CA ALA A 66 -6.31 -17.49 2.34
C ALA A 66 -5.31 -16.45 2.88
N LEU A 67 -5.77 -15.21 3.13
CA LEU A 67 -4.95 -14.14 3.71
C LEU A 67 -4.46 -14.52 5.11
N ARG A 68 -5.35 -15.04 5.96
CA ARG A 68 -4.99 -15.49 7.32
C ARG A 68 -3.91 -16.57 7.27
N ARG A 69 -4.05 -17.58 6.39
CA ARG A 69 -3.04 -18.64 6.24
C ARG A 69 -1.70 -18.12 5.72
N GLU A 70 -1.73 -17.21 4.75
CA GLU A 70 -0.51 -16.65 4.16
C GLU A 70 0.25 -15.76 5.14
N LEU A 71 -0.47 -14.98 5.94
CA LEU A 71 0.10 -14.07 6.94
C LEU A 71 0.34 -14.74 8.28
N ALA A 72 -0.12 -15.98 8.49
CA ALA A 72 0.22 -16.81 9.63
C ALA A 72 1.67 -17.30 9.52
N GLY A 73 2.61 -16.36 9.63
CA GLY A 73 4.01 -16.65 9.91
C GLY A 73 4.22 -17.03 11.38
N PRO A 74 5.43 -17.46 11.76
CA PRO A 74 5.79 -17.57 13.17
C PRO A 74 5.46 -16.22 13.83
N ALA A 75 4.73 -16.25 14.95
CA ALA A 75 4.54 -15.05 15.74
C ALA A 75 5.92 -14.43 15.96
N SER A 76 6.15 -13.24 15.40
CA SER A 76 7.38 -12.52 15.67
C SER A 76 7.30 -12.08 17.13
N GLY A 77 7.73 -12.94 18.05
CA GLY A 77 8.14 -12.52 19.38
C GLY A 77 9.48 -11.81 19.22
N PRO A 78 9.56 -10.51 19.58
CA PRO A 78 9.88 -10.14 20.96
C PRO A 78 9.18 -8.85 21.44
N ASP A 79 9.55 -8.42 22.66
CA ASP A 79 9.18 -7.24 23.46
C ASP A 79 8.29 -6.17 22.77
N PRO A 80 7.08 -5.88 23.29
CA PRO A 80 6.23 -4.79 22.78
C PRO A 80 6.89 -3.41 22.78
N ALA A 81 8.00 -3.22 23.50
CA ALA A 81 8.77 -1.98 23.50
C ALA A 81 9.75 -1.83 22.32
N ALA A 82 10.08 -2.89 21.58
CA ALA A 82 11.01 -2.82 20.46
C ALA A 82 10.36 -2.18 19.22
N GLU A 83 11.03 -1.21 18.63
CA GLU A 83 10.58 -0.57 17.38
C GLU A 83 10.47 -1.60 16.25
N ARG A 84 9.27 -1.80 15.72
CA ARG A 84 8.99 -2.77 14.66
C ARG A 84 9.25 -2.14 13.29
N LEU A 85 10.50 -2.26 12.83
CA LEU A 85 10.88 -1.92 11.46
C LEU A 85 10.76 -3.12 10.51
N PRO A 86 10.53 -2.90 9.20
CA PRO A 86 10.53 -3.97 8.21
C PRO A 86 11.84 -4.77 8.22
N THR A 87 11.73 -6.10 8.31
CA THR A 87 12.89 -7.01 8.37
C THR A 87 13.53 -7.28 7.01
N GLY A 88 12.90 -6.83 5.92
CA GLY A 88 13.27 -7.17 4.55
C GLY A 88 12.60 -8.42 4.00
N ARG A 89 11.90 -9.20 4.85
CA ARG A 89 11.19 -10.42 4.45
C ARG A 89 9.72 -10.33 4.84
N GLY A 90 8.82 -10.69 3.93
CA GLY A 90 7.38 -10.71 4.19
C GLY A 90 6.56 -10.27 2.99
N HIS A 91 5.41 -9.66 3.24
CA HIS A 91 4.48 -9.23 2.21
C HIS A 91 4.22 -7.73 2.30
N PHE A 92 4.20 -7.05 1.15
CA PHE A 92 3.37 -5.87 1.00
C PHE A 92 1.97 -6.35 0.65
N VAL A 93 0.97 -5.80 1.32
CA VAL A 93 -0.42 -6.23 1.16
C VAL A 93 -1.27 -5.03 0.82
N MET A 94 -1.97 -5.11 -0.30
CA MET A 94 -3.12 -4.27 -0.60
C MET A 94 -4.38 -5.05 -0.22
N LEU A 95 -5.23 -4.46 0.61
CA LEU A 95 -6.57 -4.97 0.90
C LEU A 95 -7.57 -4.08 0.17
N GLY A 96 -8.31 -4.65 -0.78
CA GLY A 96 -9.38 -3.95 -1.48
C GLY A 96 -10.55 -3.69 -0.53
N TYR A 97 -11.22 -2.55 -0.72
CA TYR A 97 -12.40 -2.19 0.08
C TYR A 97 -13.49 -3.28 0.01
N ASP A 98 -13.68 -3.87 -1.17
CA ASP A 98 -14.70 -4.89 -1.42
C ASP A 98 -14.41 -6.26 -0.77
N LEU A 99 -13.20 -6.49 -0.24
CA LEU A 99 -12.91 -7.65 0.61
C LEU A 99 -13.90 -7.75 1.78
N PHE A 100 -14.36 -6.59 2.28
CA PHE A 100 -15.30 -6.51 3.40
C PHE A 100 -16.66 -7.16 3.11
N ARG A 101 -17.05 -7.32 1.83
CA ARG A 101 -18.29 -8.01 1.45
C ARG A 101 -18.32 -9.47 1.91
N HIS A 102 -17.15 -10.08 2.10
CA HIS A 102 -17.03 -11.45 2.62
C HIS A 102 -17.06 -11.50 4.15
N LEU A 103 -16.74 -10.41 4.83
CA LEU A 103 -16.81 -10.29 6.29
C LEU A 103 -18.23 -9.95 6.75
N GLU A 104 -18.89 -9.02 6.06
CA GLU A 104 -20.25 -8.56 6.36
C GLU A 104 -21.16 -8.75 5.13
N PRO A 105 -21.56 -9.98 4.79
CA PRO A 105 -22.37 -10.24 3.60
C PRO A 105 -23.75 -9.57 3.66
N THR A 106 -24.24 -9.26 4.86
CA THR A 106 -25.52 -8.55 5.06
C THR A 106 -25.42 -7.04 4.80
N ALA A 107 -24.21 -6.48 4.75
CA ALA A 107 -23.98 -5.07 4.44
C ALA A 107 -23.98 -4.79 2.92
N VAL A 108 -24.08 -5.83 2.08
CA VAL A 108 -24.15 -5.70 0.63
C VAL A 108 -25.56 -5.27 0.22
N ALA A 109 -25.67 -4.11 -0.43
CA ALA A 109 -26.95 -3.62 -0.93
C ALA A 109 -27.56 -4.60 -1.96
N PRO A 110 -28.89 -4.75 -2.01
CA PRO A 110 -29.57 -5.62 -3.00
C PRO A 110 -29.24 -5.27 -4.46
N THR A 111 -28.90 -4.00 -4.73
CA THR A 111 -28.43 -3.53 -6.03
C THR A 111 -27.06 -2.89 -5.83
N PRO A 112 -25.98 -3.69 -5.81
CA PRO A 112 -24.65 -3.17 -5.58
C PRO A 112 -24.19 -2.31 -6.77
N PRO A 113 -23.26 -1.36 -6.55
CA PRO A 113 -22.61 -0.64 -7.64
C PRO A 113 -21.96 -1.58 -8.65
N LEU A 114 -21.91 -1.17 -9.92
CA LEU A 114 -21.23 -1.90 -10.99
C LEU A 114 -19.72 -2.02 -10.66
N ASP A 115 -19.20 -3.25 -10.63
CA ASP A 115 -17.76 -3.50 -10.55
C ASP A 115 -17.12 -3.38 -11.94
N ASP A 116 -16.80 -2.14 -12.32
CA ASP A 116 -16.24 -1.80 -13.62
C ASP A 116 -14.72 -2.00 -13.73
N ARG A 117 -14.02 -2.16 -12.60
CA ARG A 117 -12.57 -2.32 -12.56
C ARG A 117 -12.12 -3.75 -12.25
N ARG A 118 -12.97 -4.58 -11.63
CA ARG A 118 -12.68 -5.97 -11.26
C ARG A 118 -11.37 -6.10 -10.48
N TRP A 119 -11.14 -5.19 -9.52
CA TRP A 119 -9.96 -5.28 -8.64
C TRP A 119 -10.01 -6.57 -7.82
N PRO A 120 -8.85 -7.17 -7.51
CA PRO A 120 -8.81 -8.29 -6.56
C PRO A 120 -9.15 -7.83 -5.14
N ASP A 121 -9.65 -8.76 -4.33
CA ASP A 121 -9.96 -8.51 -2.92
C ASP A 121 -8.68 -8.23 -2.11
N ALA A 122 -7.57 -8.88 -2.48
CA ALA A 122 -6.25 -8.56 -1.95
C ALA A 122 -5.14 -8.81 -2.98
N ILE A 123 -4.04 -8.06 -2.88
CA ILE A 123 -2.78 -8.32 -3.59
C ILE A 123 -1.69 -8.50 -2.54
N LEU A 124 -0.97 -9.61 -2.62
CA LEU A 124 0.15 -9.93 -1.76
C LEU A 124 1.42 -9.97 -2.60
N LEU A 125 2.36 -9.11 -2.28
CA LEU A 125 3.66 -9.03 -2.93
C LEU A 125 4.72 -9.55 -1.98
N ARG A 126 5.19 -10.78 -2.21
CA ARG A 126 6.25 -11.38 -1.40
C ARG A 126 7.56 -10.68 -1.70
N CYS A 127 8.23 -10.21 -0.67
CA CYS A 127 9.55 -9.61 -0.76
C CYS A 127 10.51 -10.36 0.17
N GLU A 128 11.75 -10.56 -0.29
CA GLU A 128 12.79 -11.25 0.48
C GLU A 128 14.04 -10.39 0.70
N GLY A 129 14.07 -9.17 0.13
CA GLY A 129 15.08 -8.15 0.36
C GLY A 129 14.57 -6.77 -0.05
N GLY A 130 15.06 -5.72 0.58
CA GLY A 130 14.66 -4.34 0.29
C GLY A 130 15.52 -3.28 0.97
N LEU A 131 15.23 -2.02 0.69
CA LEU A 131 15.87 -0.84 1.25
C LEU A 131 14.96 -0.20 2.28
N LEU A 132 15.44 -0.08 3.51
CA LEU A 132 14.78 0.66 4.58
C LEU A 132 15.47 2.01 4.72
N HIS A 133 14.71 3.09 4.54
CA HIS A 133 15.13 4.43 4.92
C HIS A 133 14.50 4.78 6.27
N HIS A 134 15.32 5.04 7.27
CA HIS A 134 14.89 5.38 8.63
C HIS A 134 15.97 6.21 9.33
N ALA A 135 15.54 7.18 10.14
CA ALA A 135 16.40 8.07 10.93
C ALA A 135 17.55 8.72 10.12
N GLY A 136 17.26 9.14 8.89
CA GLY A 136 18.23 9.81 8.00
C GLY A 136 19.19 8.85 7.27
N SER A 137 19.10 7.54 7.52
CA SER A 137 19.97 6.54 6.90
C SER A 137 19.19 5.56 6.03
N THR A 138 19.86 5.00 5.03
CA THR A 138 19.31 3.91 4.21
C THR A 138 20.13 2.64 4.42
N GLU A 139 19.46 1.54 4.68
CA GLU A 139 20.07 0.23 4.92
C GLU A 139 19.39 -0.87 4.10
N VAL A 140 20.17 -1.90 3.76
CA VAL A 140 19.66 -3.12 3.12
C VAL A 140 19.13 -4.06 4.20
N ARG A 141 17.90 -4.55 4.00
CA ARG A 141 17.24 -5.55 4.86
C ARG A 141 16.90 -6.78 4.03
N GLY A 142 17.00 -7.97 4.62
CA GLY A 142 16.75 -9.25 3.93
C GLY A 142 17.93 -9.70 3.05
N ASP A 143 17.63 -10.29 1.90
CA ASP A 143 18.61 -10.77 0.92
C ASP A 143 19.14 -9.61 0.06
N PRO A 144 20.42 -9.24 0.18
CA PRO A 144 20.99 -8.12 -0.58
C PRO A 144 21.05 -8.38 -2.09
N THR A 145 21.02 -9.65 -2.53
CA THR A 145 21.07 -9.98 -3.97
C THR A 145 19.78 -9.63 -4.71
N LEU A 146 18.69 -9.38 -3.97
CA LEU A 146 17.39 -8.97 -4.50
C LEU A 146 17.21 -7.46 -4.52
N VAL A 147 18.12 -6.70 -3.90
CA VAL A 147 18.11 -5.25 -3.91
C VAL A 147 18.75 -4.77 -5.21
N PRO A 148 18.06 -3.96 -6.03
CA PRO A 148 18.63 -3.46 -7.26
C PRO A 148 19.72 -2.42 -6.99
N ASP A 149 20.66 -2.31 -7.93
CA ASP A 149 21.54 -1.16 -8.01
C ASP A 149 20.72 0.09 -8.34
N LEU A 150 20.87 1.12 -7.51
CA LEU A 150 20.18 2.39 -7.70
C LEU A 150 21.03 3.35 -8.54
N VAL A 151 20.42 3.90 -9.58
CA VAL A 151 21.05 4.93 -10.41
C VAL A 151 20.24 6.22 -10.27
N PRO A 152 20.80 7.27 -9.65
CA PRO A 152 20.11 8.55 -9.51
C PRO A 152 19.65 9.06 -10.87
N ARG A 153 18.38 9.46 -10.94
CA ARG A 153 17.80 10.11 -12.11
C ARG A 153 16.71 11.08 -11.69
N THR A 154 16.44 12.03 -12.57
CA THR A 154 15.29 12.93 -12.44
C THR A 154 14.12 12.33 -13.21
N LEU A 155 12.97 12.19 -12.56
CA LEU A 155 11.73 11.87 -13.26
C LEU A 155 11.16 13.15 -13.88
N PRO A 156 10.59 13.10 -15.09
CA PRO A 156 9.83 14.23 -15.62
C PRO A 156 8.60 14.47 -14.75
N ASP A 157 8.12 15.71 -14.74
CA ASP A 157 6.86 16.03 -14.09
C ASP A 157 5.70 15.22 -14.71
N PRO A 158 4.81 14.65 -13.90
CA PRO A 158 3.68 13.89 -14.43
C PRO A 158 2.71 14.82 -15.17
N ILE A 159 2.36 14.47 -16.40
CA ILE A 159 1.28 15.14 -17.14
C ILE A 159 -0.02 14.46 -16.74
N VAL A 160 -0.92 15.24 -16.11
CA VAL A 160 -2.25 14.77 -15.70
C VAL A 160 -3.29 15.58 -16.47
N ASP A 161 -4.08 14.91 -17.31
CA ASP A 161 -5.19 15.52 -18.02
C ASP A 161 -6.30 15.99 -17.06
N GLY A 162 -7.25 16.75 -17.59
CA GLY A 162 -8.40 17.23 -16.82
C GLY A 162 -9.17 16.09 -16.14
N LEU A 163 -9.18 16.12 -14.81
CA LEU A 163 -9.97 15.21 -13.97
C LEU A 163 -11.46 15.47 -14.16
N ARG A 164 -12.24 14.41 -14.33
CA ARG A 164 -13.70 14.45 -14.45
C ARG A 164 -14.34 13.68 -13.31
N PRO A 165 -15.38 14.23 -12.67
CA PRO A 165 -16.13 13.52 -11.64
C PRO A 165 -17.00 12.43 -12.26
N ASP A 166 -17.09 11.32 -11.55
CA ASP A 166 -17.98 10.20 -11.80
C ASP A 166 -18.46 9.64 -10.44
N PRO A 167 -19.73 9.84 -10.05
CA PRO A 167 -20.84 10.38 -10.84
C PRO A 167 -20.76 11.91 -11.03
N THR A 168 -21.73 12.49 -11.77
CA THR A 168 -21.80 13.95 -11.97
C THR A 168 -22.12 14.70 -10.67
N ASP A 169 -21.81 16.00 -10.61
CA ASP A 169 -22.15 16.86 -9.45
C ASP A 169 -23.63 16.81 -9.08
N VAL A 170 -24.53 16.74 -10.06
CA VAL A 170 -25.98 16.68 -9.84
C VAL A 170 -26.36 15.36 -9.18
N ASP A 171 -25.79 14.25 -9.66
CA ASP A 171 -26.03 12.93 -9.09
C ASP A 171 -25.44 12.81 -7.68
N TYR A 172 -24.22 13.31 -7.46
CA TYR A 172 -23.59 13.30 -6.15
C TYR A 172 -24.41 14.08 -5.12
N ARG A 173 -24.91 15.28 -5.47
CA ARG A 173 -25.78 16.07 -4.58
C ARG A 173 -27.09 15.36 -4.26
N ARG A 174 -27.68 14.64 -5.22
CA ARG A 174 -28.86 13.81 -4.98
C ARG A 174 -28.55 12.71 -3.97
N ASP A 175 -27.40 12.06 -4.07
CA ASP A 175 -27.01 11.00 -3.14
C ASP A 175 -26.66 11.54 -1.74
N VAL A 176 -26.07 12.73 -1.64
CA VAL A 176 -25.91 13.44 -0.35
C VAL A 176 -27.27 13.72 0.30
N ALA A 177 -28.26 14.19 -0.47
CA ALA A 177 -29.60 14.47 0.08
C ALA A 177 -30.24 13.20 0.66
N ARG A 178 -30.09 12.05 -0.02
CA ARG A 178 -30.55 10.74 0.49
C ARG A 178 -29.87 10.34 1.80
N VAL A 179 -28.55 10.55 1.91
CA VAL A 179 -27.83 10.29 3.16
C VAL A 179 -28.38 11.15 4.30
N ILE A 180 -28.69 12.42 4.05
CA ILE A 180 -29.28 13.33 5.06
C ILE A 180 -30.65 12.82 5.50
N GLU A 181 -31.48 12.33 4.58
CA GLU A 181 -32.78 11.72 4.90
C GLU A 181 -32.61 10.52 5.85
N HIS A 182 -31.67 9.62 5.57
CA HIS A 182 -31.35 8.48 6.44
C HIS A 182 -30.85 8.91 7.82
N VAL A 183 -30.05 9.98 7.90
CA VAL A 183 -29.61 10.53 9.18
C VAL A 183 -30.78 11.08 9.99
N HIS A 184 -31.68 11.85 9.37
CA HIS A 184 -32.86 12.37 10.06
C HIS A 184 -33.86 11.28 10.47
N ALA A 185 -33.94 10.19 9.71
CA ALA A 185 -34.75 9.02 10.06
C ALA A 185 -34.18 8.21 11.24
N GLY A 186 -32.90 8.43 11.59
CA GLY A 186 -32.21 7.69 12.65
C GLY A 186 -31.59 6.38 12.18
N ASP A 187 -31.50 6.13 10.87
CA ASP A 187 -30.90 4.92 10.31
C ASP A 187 -29.39 4.87 10.51
N CYS A 188 -28.74 6.05 10.51
CA CYS A 188 -27.33 6.22 10.80
C CYS A 188 -27.04 7.60 11.38
N PHE A 189 -25.87 7.78 11.99
CA PHE A 189 -25.41 9.09 12.47
C PHE A 189 -24.48 9.79 11.47
N GLN A 190 -23.83 9.02 10.60
CA GLN A 190 -22.90 9.51 9.59
C GLN A 190 -22.77 8.45 8.49
N ALA A 191 -22.66 8.88 7.23
CA ALA A 191 -22.21 8.04 6.13
C ALA A 191 -21.06 8.73 5.39
N ASN A 192 -20.02 7.97 5.07
CA ASN A 192 -18.94 8.47 4.21
C ASN A 192 -19.32 8.22 2.75
N LEU A 193 -19.62 9.29 2.01
CA LEU A 193 -19.97 9.23 0.60
C LEU A 193 -18.83 9.79 -0.25
N ALA A 194 -18.24 8.94 -1.09
CA ALA A 194 -17.15 9.30 -1.98
C ALA A 194 -17.64 9.48 -3.43
N GLN A 195 -16.93 10.32 -4.19
CA GLN A 195 -17.06 10.42 -5.65
C GLN A 195 -15.72 10.06 -6.29
N ARG A 196 -15.77 9.37 -7.42
CA ARG A 196 -14.58 8.98 -8.18
C ARG A 196 -14.22 10.11 -9.14
N PHE A 197 -12.92 10.33 -9.31
CA PHE A 197 -12.39 11.17 -10.38
C PHE A 197 -11.55 10.33 -11.32
N GLY A 198 -11.59 10.65 -12.60
CA GLY A 198 -10.72 10.03 -13.60
C GLY A 198 -10.37 10.99 -14.71
N SER A 199 -9.21 10.79 -15.32
CA SER A 199 -8.91 11.30 -16.66
C SER A 199 -9.27 10.23 -17.70
N ARG A 200 -9.65 10.65 -18.90
CA ARG A 200 -9.62 9.75 -20.06
C ARG A 200 -8.20 9.79 -20.59
N VAL A 201 -7.55 8.63 -20.66
CA VAL A 201 -6.38 8.43 -21.54
C VAL A 201 -6.88 8.30 -22.97
#